data_AF-A0A8C3X9H8-F1
#
_entry.id   AF-A0A8C3X9H8-F1
#
_cell.length_a   1.000
_cell.length_b   1.000
_cell.length_c   1.000
_cell.angle_alpha   90.00
_cell.angle_beta   90.00
_cell.angle_gamma   90.00
#
_symmetry.space_group_name_H-M   'P 1'
#
loop_
_entity.id
_entity.type
_entity.pdbx_description
1 polymer ?
#
loop_
_entity_poly.entity_id
_entity_poly.type
_entity_poly.pdbx_seq_one_letter_code
_entity_poly.pdbx_strand_id
1 'polypeptide(L)'
;LVYDVGCKESFEALDSWVAEMRQELGPHASMDGLVCVVCANKVDAGKLRVVDESEGRLWAESRGFLYWETSAQSGEGIQEMFQSFYSAILELCENGGKRPAGNSGISFTREQADAIRRIRNSKDSWDALGVKPGASREEVTRAYRRLAVLLHPDKCVAPGSEDAFKALVNARTNLLKNIK
;
A
#
# COMPACT_ATOMS: atom_id res chain seq x y z
N LEU A 1 7.65 -12.58 2.88
CA LEU A 1 6.72 -12.12 3.96
C LEU A 1 5.34 -12.70 3.70
N VAL A 2 4.65 -13.18 4.72
CA VAL A 2 3.33 -13.83 4.56
C VAL A 2 2.39 -13.34 5.65
N TYR A 3 1.13 -13.12 5.31
CA TYR A 3 0.05 -12.84 6.27
C TYR A 3 -1.21 -13.61 5.88
N ASP A 4 -2.19 -13.67 6.79
CA ASP A 4 -3.49 -14.31 6.56
C ASP A 4 -4.53 -13.25 6.22
N VAL A 5 -5.21 -13.37 5.07
CA VAL A 5 -6.23 -12.40 4.63
C VAL A 5 -7.43 -12.32 5.58
N GLY A 6 -7.65 -13.34 6.41
CA GLY A 6 -8.67 -13.39 7.45
C GLY A 6 -8.23 -12.87 8.82
N CYS A 7 -6.98 -12.43 8.99
CA CYS A 7 -6.47 -11.91 10.26
C CYS A 7 -5.74 -10.57 10.06
N LYS A 8 -6.40 -9.47 10.45
CA LYS A 8 -5.90 -8.10 10.26
C LYS A 8 -4.59 -7.86 11.00
N GLU A 9 -4.47 -8.44 12.20
CA GLU A 9 -3.31 -8.32 13.08
C GLU A 9 -2.06 -8.91 12.42
N SER A 10 -2.21 -10.01 11.66
CA SER A 10 -1.10 -10.62 10.93
C SER A 10 -0.56 -9.73 9.81
N PHE A 11 -1.44 -8.93 9.19
CA PHE A 11 -1.05 -7.93 8.20
C PHE A 11 -0.38 -6.72 8.85
N GLU A 12 -0.92 -6.22 9.96
CA GLU A 12 -0.34 -5.09 10.69
C GLU A 12 1.05 -5.42 11.27
N ALA A 13 1.28 -6.68 11.65
CA ALA A 13 2.58 -7.15 12.13
C ALA A 13 3.69 -7.05 11.06
N LEU A 14 3.37 -6.96 9.77
CA LEU A 14 4.36 -6.87 8.70
C LEU A 14 5.26 -5.63 8.81
N ASP A 15 4.72 -4.51 9.31
CA ASP A 15 5.52 -3.29 9.52
C ASP A 15 6.66 -3.55 10.54
N SER A 16 6.40 -4.33 11.61
CA SER A 16 7.41 -4.75 12.58
C SER A 16 8.43 -5.73 11.99
N TRP A 17 7.97 -6.73 11.23
CA TRP A 17 8.87 -7.68 10.56
C TRP A 17 9.83 -7.00 9.58
N VAL A 18 9.37 -5.99 8.85
CA VAL A 18 10.25 -5.19 7.97
C VAL A 18 11.23 -4.36 8.79
N ALA A 19 10.82 -3.80 9.92
CA ALA A 19 11.71 -3.04 10.80
C ALA A 19 12.82 -3.93 11.38
N GLU A 20 12.48 -5.12 11.88
CA GLU A 20 13.43 -6.12 12.38
C GLU A 20 14.42 -6.53 11.29
N MET A 21 13.93 -6.87 10.09
CA MET A 21 14.79 -7.22 8.96
C MET A 21 15.78 -6.10 8.60
N ARG A 22 15.33 -4.83 8.63
CA ARG A 22 16.21 -3.68 8.37
C ARG A 22 17.27 -3.50 9.45
N GLN A 23 16.93 -3.78 10.71
CA GLN A 23 17.85 -3.69 11.82
C GLN A 23 18.96 -4.75 11.71
N GLU A 24 18.60 -5.99 11.38
CA GLU A 24 19.55 -7.11 11.24
C GLU A 24 20.51 -6.94 10.06
N LEU A 25 20.06 -6.33 8.95
CA LEU A 25 20.92 -6.03 7.80
C LEU A 25 21.97 -4.95 8.10
N GLY A 26 21.78 -4.17 9.17
CA GLY A 26 22.70 -3.13 9.61
C GLY A 26 22.60 -1.80 8.82
N PRO A 27 23.18 -0.72 9.35
CA PRO A 27 22.95 0.65 8.87
C PRO A 27 23.51 0.96 7.47
N HIS A 28 24.36 0.08 6.93
CA HIS A 28 25.00 0.25 5.61
C HIS A 28 24.39 -0.66 4.53
N ALA A 29 23.47 -1.56 4.89
CA ALA A 29 22.82 -2.42 3.92
C ALA A 29 21.70 -1.65 3.20
N SER A 30 21.82 -1.53 1.89
CA SER A 30 20.70 -1.05 1.08
C SER A 30 19.67 -2.18 0.93
N MET A 31 18.40 -1.83 1.13
CA MET A 31 17.27 -2.70 0.81
C MET A 31 17.10 -2.91 -0.71
N ASP A 32 17.82 -2.17 -1.53
CA ASP A 32 17.77 -2.26 -2.99
C ASP A 32 18.30 -3.61 -3.50
N GLY A 33 19.11 -4.33 -2.72
CA GLY A 33 19.60 -5.67 -3.04
C GLY A 33 18.70 -6.81 -2.57
N LEU A 34 17.51 -6.52 -2.02
CA LEU A 34 16.59 -7.55 -1.52
C LEU A 34 15.43 -7.76 -2.50
N VAL A 35 15.16 -9.02 -2.87
CA VAL A 35 13.87 -9.40 -3.46
C VAL A 35 12.97 -9.91 -2.35
N CYS A 36 11.82 -9.27 -2.15
CA CYS A 36 10.84 -9.70 -1.17
C CYS A 36 9.48 -9.85 -1.84
N VAL A 37 8.81 -10.97 -1.56
CA VAL A 37 7.41 -11.21 -1.94
C VAL A 37 6.54 -11.19 -0.69
N VAL A 38 5.45 -10.45 -0.77
CA VAL A 38 4.37 -10.44 0.21
C VAL A 38 3.28 -11.38 -0.29
N CYS A 39 3.01 -12.44 0.47
CA CYS A 39 1.96 -13.39 0.18
C CYS A 39 0.76 -13.10 1.08
N ALA A 40 -0.35 -12.69 0.48
CA ALA A 40 -1.66 -12.63 1.11
C ALA A 40 -2.24 -14.05 1.08
N ASN A 41 -2.02 -14.82 2.14
CA ASN A 41 -2.31 -16.25 2.18
C ASN A 41 -3.72 -16.53 2.70
N LYS A 42 -4.21 -17.74 2.40
CA LYS A 42 -5.55 -18.26 2.76
C LYS A 42 -6.70 -17.57 2.04
N VAL A 43 -6.52 -17.22 0.77
CA VAL A 43 -7.59 -16.61 -0.05
C VAL A 43 -8.80 -17.52 -0.25
N ASP A 44 -8.63 -18.83 -0.03
CA ASP A 44 -9.70 -19.83 0.02
C ASP A 44 -10.72 -19.61 1.17
N ALA A 45 -10.38 -18.83 2.20
CA ALA A 45 -11.25 -18.58 3.36
C ALA A 45 -12.47 -17.68 3.04
N GLY A 46 -12.56 -17.13 1.83
CA GLY A 46 -13.73 -16.43 1.30
C GLY A 46 -14.27 -15.33 2.21
N LYS A 47 -15.41 -15.58 2.88
CA LYS A 47 -16.15 -14.59 3.68
C LYS A 47 -15.44 -14.11 4.95
N LEU A 48 -14.38 -14.79 5.38
CA LEU A 48 -13.60 -14.37 6.55
C LEU A 48 -12.55 -13.31 6.22
N ARG A 49 -12.43 -12.90 4.95
CA ARG A 49 -11.48 -11.87 4.53
C ARG A 49 -11.72 -10.54 5.27
N VAL A 50 -10.67 -10.05 5.93
CA VAL A 50 -10.63 -8.74 6.60
C VAL A 50 -9.55 -7.82 6.03
N VAL A 51 -8.67 -8.34 5.17
CA VAL A 51 -7.72 -7.56 4.37
C VAL A 51 -8.00 -7.81 2.90
N ASP A 52 -8.49 -6.79 2.20
CA ASP A 52 -8.65 -6.89 0.74
C ASP A 52 -7.32 -6.72 0.01
N GLU A 53 -7.35 -7.15 -1.25
CA GLU A 53 -6.20 -7.16 -2.14
C GLU A 53 -5.57 -5.77 -2.30
N SER A 54 -6.40 -4.73 -2.46
CA SER A 54 -5.89 -3.37 -2.70
C SER A 54 -5.05 -2.85 -1.53
N GLU A 55 -5.42 -3.21 -0.30
CA GLU A 55 -4.65 -2.82 0.89
C GLU A 55 -3.28 -3.49 0.94
N GLY A 56 -3.27 -4.82 0.74
CA GLY A 56 -2.06 -5.62 0.77
C GLY A 56 -1.09 -5.24 -0.35
N ARG A 57 -1.63 -5.11 -1.56
CA ARG A 57 -0.87 -4.73 -2.77
C ARG A 57 -0.27 -3.35 -2.63
N LEU A 58 -1.06 -2.35 -2.19
CA LEU A 58 -0.55 -0.99 -1.95
C LEU A 58 0.59 -0.99 -0.92
N TRP A 59 0.44 -1.75 0.17
CA TRP A 59 1.46 -1.84 1.22
C TRP A 59 2.77 -2.45 0.69
N ALA A 60 2.69 -3.51 -0.11
CA ALA A 60 3.84 -4.21 -0.68
C ALA A 60 4.54 -3.38 -1.76
N GLU A 61 3.79 -2.91 -2.76
CA GLU A 61 4.33 -2.21 -3.93
C GLU A 61 4.91 -0.83 -3.55
N SER A 62 4.34 -0.14 -2.56
CA SER A 62 4.92 1.13 -2.03
C SER A 62 6.31 0.96 -1.39
N ARG A 63 6.69 -0.28 -1.05
CA ARG A 63 8.01 -0.66 -0.52
C ARG A 63 8.89 -1.33 -1.59
N GLY A 64 8.40 -1.43 -2.82
CA GLY A 64 9.05 -2.15 -3.90
C GLY A 64 9.16 -3.66 -3.62
N PHE A 65 8.16 -4.23 -2.95
CA PHE A 65 8.00 -5.68 -2.80
C PHE A 65 7.01 -6.20 -3.83
N LEU A 66 7.19 -7.47 -4.22
CA LEU A 66 6.20 -8.18 -5.03
C LEU A 66 5.00 -8.55 -4.15
N TYR A 67 3.81 -8.66 -4.73
CA TYR A 67 2.58 -9.04 -4.03
C TYR A 67 1.87 -10.17 -4.76
N TRP A 68 1.43 -11.17 -4.02
CA TRP A 68 0.65 -12.29 -4.55
C TRP A 68 -0.45 -12.73 -3.57
N GLU A 69 -1.63 -12.97 -4.12
CA GLU A 69 -2.75 -13.68 -3.47
C GLU A 69 -2.43 -15.18 -3.53
N THR A 70 -2.48 -15.88 -2.39
CA THR A 70 -2.04 -17.27 -2.32
C THR A 70 -2.96 -18.12 -1.45
N SER A 71 -3.07 -19.40 -1.78
CA SER A 71 -3.59 -20.42 -0.89
C SER A 71 -2.66 -21.61 -0.87
N ALA A 72 -2.02 -21.86 0.27
CA ALA A 72 -1.27 -23.09 0.49
C ALA A 72 -2.18 -24.34 0.49
N GLN A 73 -3.49 -24.19 0.72
CA GLN A 73 -4.44 -25.30 0.74
C GLN A 73 -4.88 -25.70 -0.68
N SER A 74 -5.29 -24.74 -1.51
CA SER A 74 -5.77 -25.01 -2.88
C SER A 74 -4.64 -25.03 -3.91
N GLY A 75 -3.48 -24.44 -3.59
CA GLY A 75 -2.37 -24.22 -4.50
C GLY A 75 -2.49 -22.94 -5.33
N GLU A 76 -3.60 -22.20 -5.20
CA GLU A 76 -3.85 -20.96 -5.94
C GLU A 76 -2.73 -19.94 -5.72
N GLY A 77 -2.23 -19.38 -6.82
CA GLY A 77 -1.20 -18.33 -6.84
C GLY A 77 0.20 -18.77 -6.42
N ILE A 78 0.38 -20.00 -5.92
CA ILE A 78 1.68 -20.47 -5.40
C ILE A 78 2.71 -20.60 -6.53
N GLN A 79 2.34 -21.18 -7.67
CA GLN A 79 3.27 -21.41 -8.77
C GLN A 79 3.71 -20.08 -9.41
N GLU A 80 2.75 -19.21 -9.70
CA GLU A 80 2.98 -17.90 -10.29
C GLU A 80 3.81 -17.01 -9.37
N MET A 81 3.52 -17.05 -8.06
CA MET A 81 4.30 -16.35 -7.04
C MET A 81 5.77 -16.78 -7.05
N PHE A 82 6.04 -18.09 -7.02
CA PHE A 82 7.42 -18.59 -7.04
C PHE A 82 8.12 -18.32 -8.37
N GLN A 83 7.43 -18.44 -9.50
CA GLN A 83 7.99 -18.08 -10.81
C GLN A 83 8.41 -16.61 -10.84
N SER A 84 7.53 -15.70 -10.40
CA SER A 84 7.83 -14.27 -10.31
C SER A 84 8.99 -13.99 -9.35
N PHE A 85 9.03 -14.66 -8.20
CA PHE A 85 10.10 -14.52 -7.22
C PHE A 85 11.46 -14.94 -7.77
N TYR A 86 11.55 -16.12 -8.39
CA TYR A 86 12.80 -16.61 -8.95
C TYR A 86 13.28 -15.76 -10.11
N SER A 87 12.38 -15.34 -11.01
CA SER A 87 12.75 -14.42 -12.10
C SER A 87 13.32 -13.11 -11.57
N ALA A 88 12.70 -12.51 -10.54
CA ALA A 88 13.21 -11.28 -9.94
C ALA A 88 14.58 -11.47 -9.25
N ILE A 89 14.83 -12.63 -8.63
CA ILE A 89 16.16 -12.95 -8.08
C ILE A 89 17.20 -13.07 -9.19
N LEU A 90 16.88 -13.77 -10.29
CA LEU A 90 17.79 -13.94 -11.41
C LEU A 90 18.14 -12.59 -12.04
N GLU A 91 17.16 -11.72 -12.29
CA GLU A 91 17.38 -10.36 -12.80
C GLU A 91 18.26 -9.52 -11.87
N LEU A 92 18.09 -9.66 -10.56
CA LEU A 92 18.94 -8.98 -9.57
C LEU A 92 20.39 -9.47 -9.65
N CYS A 93 20.59 -10.79 -9.74
CA CYS A 93 21.90 -11.41 -9.86
C CYS A 93 22.61 -10.99 -11.16
N GLU A 94 21.89 -10.98 -12.28
CA GLU A 94 22.41 -10.55 -13.59
C GLU A 94 22.83 -9.08 -13.58
N ASN A 95 22.12 -8.24 -12.82
CA ASN A 95 22.43 -6.82 -12.64
C ASN A 95 23.44 -6.54 -11.50
N GLY A 96 24.25 -7.54 -11.12
CA GLY A 96 25.32 -7.37 -10.13
C GLY A 96 24.81 -7.05 -8.73
N GLY A 97 23.66 -7.61 -8.34
CA GLY A 97 23.05 -7.42 -7.03
C GLY A 97 22.29 -6.10 -6.88
N LYS A 98 22.05 -5.37 -7.99
CA LYS A 98 21.32 -4.11 -8.01
C LYS A 98 20.01 -4.27 -8.74
N ARG A 99 18.92 -3.74 -8.18
CA ARG A 99 17.64 -3.70 -8.88
C ARG A 99 17.80 -2.96 -10.21
N PRO A 100 17.21 -3.48 -11.30
CA PRO A 100 17.21 -2.79 -12.58
C PRO A 100 16.61 -1.39 -12.40
N ALA A 101 17.26 -0.38 -12.99
CA ALA A 101 16.75 0.98 -13.02
C ALA A 101 15.56 1.07 -13.99
N GLY A 102 14.39 0.62 -13.53
CA GLY A 102 13.08 0.93 -14.09
C GLY A 102 12.74 0.26 -15.42
N ASN A 103 11.85 -0.73 -15.36
CA ASN A 103 10.81 -0.87 -16.39
C ASN A 103 9.48 -1.39 -15.82
N SER A 104 9.12 -0.97 -14.61
CA SER A 104 7.77 -1.16 -14.07
C SER A 104 6.96 0.08 -14.43
N GLY A 105 6.39 0.10 -15.63
CA GLY A 105 5.31 1.03 -15.93
C GLY A 105 4.24 0.87 -14.85
N ILE A 106 3.75 2.00 -14.32
CA ILE A 106 2.79 2.11 -13.20
C ILE A 106 3.50 2.03 -11.83
N SER A 107 4.37 3.00 -11.53
CA SER A 107 4.85 3.24 -10.15
C SER A 107 4.13 4.45 -9.57
N PHE A 108 3.51 4.30 -8.41
CA PHE A 108 3.00 5.39 -7.60
C PHE A 108 4.02 5.74 -6.50
N THR A 109 3.95 6.97 -6.00
CA THR A 109 4.88 7.42 -4.96
C THR A 109 4.49 6.86 -3.59
N ARG A 110 5.47 6.76 -2.69
CA ARG A 110 5.20 6.42 -1.29
C ARG A 110 4.25 7.43 -0.62
N GLU A 111 4.33 8.71 -0.99
CA GLU A 111 3.39 9.73 -0.50
C GLU A 111 1.94 9.46 -0.98
N GLN A 112 1.76 9.00 -2.23
CA GLN A 112 0.44 8.58 -2.73
C GLN A 112 -0.09 7.40 -1.92
N ALA A 113 0.74 6.38 -1.69
CA ALA A 113 0.34 5.20 -0.92
C ALA A 113 -0.01 5.53 0.54
N ASP A 114 0.79 6.35 1.21
CA ASP A 114 0.56 6.78 2.59
C ASP A 114 -0.73 7.60 2.69
N ALA A 115 -1.00 8.47 1.70
CA ALA A 115 -2.24 9.24 1.64
C ALA A 115 -3.48 8.33 1.47
N ILE A 116 -3.41 7.34 0.57
CA ILE A 116 -4.49 6.36 0.35
C ILE A 116 -4.76 5.56 1.63
N ARG A 117 -3.70 5.02 2.26
CA ARG A 117 -3.81 4.25 3.52
C ARG A 117 -4.46 5.08 4.62
N ARG A 118 -4.05 6.36 4.77
CA ARG A 118 -4.62 7.26 5.78
C ARG A 118 -6.09 7.57 5.53
N ILE A 119 -6.46 7.91 4.29
CA ILE A 119 -7.86 8.23 3.95
C ILE A 119 -8.75 7.01 4.18
N ARG A 120 -8.29 5.83 3.76
CA ARG A 120 -9.02 4.57 3.92
C ARG A 120 -9.26 4.20 5.39
N ASN A 121 -8.27 4.41 6.25
CA ASN A 121 -8.35 4.07 7.67
C ASN A 121 -8.83 5.24 8.55
N SER A 122 -9.29 6.34 7.94
CA SER A 122 -9.70 7.53 8.68
C SER A 122 -10.98 7.30 9.47
N LYS A 123 -11.01 7.84 10.70
CA LYS A 123 -12.18 7.72 11.59
C LYS A 123 -13.22 8.82 11.37
N ASP A 124 -12.79 9.95 10.82
CA ASP A 124 -13.63 11.11 10.57
C ASP A 124 -13.13 11.96 9.37
N SER A 125 -13.94 12.94 8.97
CA SER A 125 -13.63 13.78 7.80
C SER A 125 -12.44 14.73 8.01
N TRP A 126 -12.12 15.09 9.25
CA TRP A 126 -10.95 15.92 9.58
C TRP A 126 -9.68 15.10 9.39
N ASP A 127 -9.67 13.89 9.95
CA ASP A 127 -8.58 12.92 9.80
C ASP A 127 -8.36 12.52 8.34
N ALA A 128 -9.42 12.29 7.57
CA ALA A 128 -9.33 12.01 6.13
C ALA A 128 -8.59 13.13 5.36
N LEU A 129 -8.89 14.40 5.66
CA LEU A 129 -8.22 15.55 5.05
C LEU A 129 -6.88 15.91 5.71
N GLY A 130 -6.54 15.33 6.86
CA GLY A 130 -5.33 15.63 7.60
C GLY A 130 -5.34 17.03 8.21
N VAL A 131 -6.53 17.51 8.60
CA VAL A 131 -6.74 18.80 9.26
C VAL A 131 -7.27 18.58 10.67
N LYS A 132 -7.09 19.57 11.56
CA LYS A 132 -7.60 19.47 12.95
C LYS A 132 -9.09 19.80 13.01
N PRO A 133 -9.85 19.24 13.97
CA PRO A 133 -11.21 19.68 14.26
C PRO A 133 -11.25 21.19 14.50
N GLY A 134 -12.17 21.88 13.81
CA GLY A 134 -12.29 23.34 13.88
C GLY A 134 -11.45 24.12 12.86
N ALA A 135 -10.77 23.43 11.93
CA ALA A 135 -10.07 24.10 10.83
C ALA A 135 -11.03 24.89 9.93
N SER A 136 -10.54 26.00 9.38
CA SER A 136 -11.34 26.94 8.59
C SER A 136 -11.74 26.37 7.23
N ARG A 137 -12.71 27.01 6.56
CA ARG A 137 -13.12 26.62 5.20
C ARG A 137 -11.96 26.69 4.21
N GLU A 138 -11.07 27.67 4.38
CA GLU A 138 -9.86 27.86 3.58
C GLU A 138 -8.85 26.74 3.82
N GLU A 139 -8.63 26.34 5.08
CA GLU A 139 -7.72 25.25 5.45
C GLU A 139 -8.21 23.91 4.89
N VAL A 140 -9.50 23.60 5.05
CA VAL A 140 -10.16 22.42 4.47
C VAL A 140 -10.02 22.41 2.95
N THR A 141 -10.27 23.55 2.29
CA THR A 141 -10.15 23.66 0.83
C THR A 141 -8.71 23.49 0.35
N ARG A 142 -7.73 24.06 1.08
CA ARG A 142 -6.31 23.92 0.77
C ARG A 142 -5.85 22.47 0.91
N ALA A 143 -6.21 21.80 2.00
CA ALA A 143 -5.90 20.40 2.24
C ALA A 143 -6.49 19.49 1.16
N TYR A 144 -7.78 19.69 0.83
CA TYR A 144 -8.43 18.97 -0.26
C TYR A 144 -7.71 19.16 -1.59
N ARG A 145 -7.35 20.39 -1.99
CA ARG A 145 -6.68 20.65 -3.28
C ARG A 145 -5.34 19.92 -3.36
N ARG A 146 -4.55 19.93 -2.29
CA ARG A 146 -3.27 19.20 -2.24
C ARG A 146 -3.49 17.69 -2.46
N LEU A 147 -4.41 17.09 -1.72
CA LEU A 147 -4.69 15.65 -1.81
C LEU A 147 -5.34 15.27 -3.15
N ALA A 148 -6.21 16.13 -3.70
CA ALA A 148 -6.86 15.90 -4.98
C ALA A 148 -5.85 15.88 -6.14
N VAL A 149 -4.83 16.75 -6.11
CA VAL A 149 -3.76 16.73 -7.12
C VAL A 149 -2.89 15.48 -6.99
N LEU A 150 -2.62 15.05 -5.76
CA LEU A 150 -1.81 13.88 -5.46
C LEU A 150 -2.49 12.57 -5.88
N LEU A 151 -3.79 12.45 -5.65
CA LEU A 151 -4.58 11.22 -5.82
C LEU A 151 -5.52 11.24 -7.02
N HIS A 152 -5.41 12.23 -7.92
CA HIS A 152 -6.25 12.29 -9.11
C HIS A 152 -6.08 11.01 -9.94
N PRO A 153 -7.16 10.37 -10.44
CA PRO A 153 -7.08 9.12 -11.21
C PRO A 153 -6.12 9.20 -12.41
N ASP A 154 -6.10 10.32 -13.13
CA ASP A 154 -5.18 10.56 -14.26
C ASP A 154 -3.69 10.54 -13.88
N LYS A 155 -3.35 10.74 -12.59
CA LYS A 155 -1.96 10.84 -12.10
C LYS A 155 -1.59 9.73 -11.11
N CYS A 156 -2.58 9.10 -10.48
CA CYS A 156 -2.38 8.13 -9.42
C CYS A 156 -3.05 6.81 -9.78
N VAL A 157 -2.23 5.90 -10.26
CA VAL A 157 -2.59 4.53 -10.64
C VAL A 157 -2.43 3.53 -9.49
N ALA A 158 -2.26 4.03 -8.26
CA ALA A 158 -2.08 3.21 -7.08
C ALA A 158 -3.35 2.39 -6.76
N PRO A 159 -3.22 1.14 -6.27
CA PRO A 159 -4.37 0.35 -5.82
C PRO A 159 -5.21 1.11 -4.79
N GLY A 160 -6.52 1.20 -5.03
CA GLY A 160 -7.46 1.90 -4.15
C GLY A 160 -7.45 3.43 -4.24
N SER A 161 -6.73 4.03 -5.20
CA SER A 161 -6.67 5.50 -5.37
C SER A 161 -8.03 6.12 -5.65
N GLU A 162 -8.87 5.50 -6.49
CA GLU A 162 -10.19 6.01 -6.84
C GLU A 162 -11.13 6.08 -5.63
N ASP A 163 -11.15 5.04 -4.80
CA ASP A 163 -12.01 4.99 -3.62
C ASP A 163 -11.52 5.94 -2.54
N ALA A 164 -10.19 6.08 -2.38
CA ALA A 164 -9.62 7.13 -1.56
C ALA A 164 -10.00 8.53 -2.06
N PHE A 165 -10.01 8.76 -3.38
CA PHE A 165 -10.42 10.03 -3.96
C PHE A 165 -11.92 10.31 -3.73
N LYS A 166 -12.80 9.31 -3.88
CA LYS A 166 -14.23 9.45 -3.54
C LYS A 166 -14.43 9.78 -2.06
N ALA A 167 -13.72 9.08 -1.16
CA ALA A 167 -13.76 9.35 0.28
C ALA A 167 -13.27 10.77 0.61
N LEU A 168 -12.22 11.23 -0.06
CA LEU A 168 -11.68 12.58 0.05
C LEU A 168 -12.72 13.66 -0.34
N VAL A 169 -13.43 13.46 -1.45
CA VAL A 169 -14.49 14.36 -1.93
C VAL A 169 -15.65 14.40 -0.92
N ASN A 170 -16.04 13.24 -0.39
CA ASN A 170 -17.10 13.15 0.62
C ASN A 170 -16.70 13.87 1.92
N ALA A 171 -15.48 13.66 2.42
CA ALA A 171 -14.96 14.31 3.61
C ALA A 171 -14.98 15.84 3.49
N ARG A 172 -14.50 16.38 2.37
CA ARG A 172 -14.57 17.83 2.08
C ARG A 172 -16.01 18.34 2.10
N THR A 173 -16.92 17.64 1.43
CA THR A 173 -18.33 18.04 1.34
C THR A 173 -19.00 18.08 2.71
N ASN A 174 -18.72 17.08 3.56
CA ASN A 174 -19.26 17.03 4.92
C ASN A 174 -18.73 18.17 5.80
N LEU A 175 -17.43 18.47 5.73
CA LEU A 175 -16.84 19.56 6.53
C LEU A 175 -17.36 20.93 6.09
N LEU A 176 -17.42 21.20 4.78
CA LEU A 176 -17.89 22.50 4.28
C LEU A 176 -19.39 22.74 4.52
N LYS A 177 -20.19 21.70 4.77
CA LYS A 177 -21.60 21.83 5.21
C LYS A 177 -21.72 22.19 6.69
N ASN A 178 -20.78 21.73 7.52
CA ASN A 178 -20.85 21.83 8.97
C ASN A 178 -20.08 23.02 9.55
N ILE A 179 -19.15 23.60 8.78
CA ILE A 179 -18.44 24.83 9.16
C ILE A 179 -19.39 26.01 8.92
N LYS A 180 -19.85 26.63 10.00
CA LYS A 180 -20.65 27.87 10.00
C LYS A 180 -19.80 29.06 9.61
#